data_AF-W6SDS8-F1
#
_entry.id   AF-W6SDS8-F1
#
_cell.length_a   1.000
_cell.length_b   1.000
_cell.length_c   1.000
_cell.angle_alpha   90.00
_cell.angle_beta   90.00
_cell.angle_gamma   90.00
#
_symmetry.space_group_name_H-M   'P 1'
#
loop_
_entity.id
_entity.type
_entity.pdbx_description
1 polymer ?
#
loop_
_entity_poly.entity_id
_entity_poly.type
_entity_poly.pdbx_seq_one_letter_code
_entity_poly.pdbx_strand_id
1 'polypeptide(L)'
;MFYGNQGEGKSKNSDTPGTVGKDGGFPTTRGLGGTRHRSTTENHKGKPSDLGHDTVHKKSGGDTNQNLKSVRIIKKSQKNYRVSFELPRDISAGHIEIVAVGENGKANKLSISAANGIDHCTGIKRSNLGINFDSMDGNEKVLVEFSLLDNRDYAMEVNVYEHN
;
A
#
# COMPACT_ATOMS: atom_id res chain seq x y z
N MET A 1 7.10 5.79 1.70
CA MET A 1 6.06 5.04 2.42
C MET A 1 5.38 4.05 1.48
N PHE A 2 4.89 2.90 1.95
CA PHE A 2 4.04 2.00 1.17
C PHE A 2 2.57 2.20 1.54
N TYR A 3 1.69 2.32 0.55
CA TYR A 3 0.26 2.46 0.68
C TYR A 3 -0.40 1.30 -0.05
N GLY A 4 -1.17 0.49 0.67
CA GLY A 4 -1.87 -0.65 0.09
C GLY A 4 -3.01 -1.10 0.98
N ASN A 5 -3.61 -2.25 0.68
CA ASN A 5 -4.81 -2.74 1.38
C ASN A 5 -4.56 -3.35 2.76
N GLN A 6 -3.29 -3.40 3.17
CA GLN A 6 -2.84 -3.97 4.44
C GLN A 6 -1.90 -2.97 5.12
N GLY A 7 -1.95 -2.89 6.45
CA GLY A 7 -1.14 -1.97 7.24
C GLY A 7 -1.91 -1.37 8.41
N GLU A 8 -1.25 -0.47 9.13
CA GLU A 8 -1.85 0.35 10.18
C GLU A 8 -2.48 1.60 9.54
N GLY A 9 -3.67 2.01 10.02
CA GLY A 9 -4.39 3.14 9.44
C GLY A 9 -5.91 2.97 9.46
N LYS A 10 -6.63 3.97 8.94
CA LYS A 10 -8.09 3.94 8.85
C LYS A 10 -8.52 3.03 7.70
N SER A 11 -8.81 1.78 8.00
CA SER A 11 -9.41 0.87 7.01
C SER A 11 -10.87 1.22 6.75
N LYS A 12 -11.27 1.23 5.48
CA LYS A 12 -12.67 1.12 5.09
C LYS A 12 -13.05 -0.36 5.17
N ASN A 13 -14.18 -0.62 5.83
CA ASN A 13 -14.77 -1.94 5.90
C ASN A 13 -16.02 -1.95 5.03
N SER A 14 -16.24 -3.04 4.30
CA SER A 14 -17.53 -3.39 3.75
C SER A 14 -18.16 -4.41 4.68
N ASP A 15 -19.37 -4.11 5.13
CA ASP A 15 -20.16 -5.02 5.96
C ASP A 15 -20.96 -5.95 5.05
N THR A 16 -20.95 -7.24 5.36
CA THR A 16 -21.69 -8.26 4.61
C THR A 16 -22.35 -9.24 5.60
N PRO A 17 -23.57 -9.74 5.31
CA PRO A 17 -24.16 -10.81 6.10
C PRO A 17 -23.23 -12.02 6.21
N GLY A 18 -23.23 -12.68 7.36
CA GLY A 18 -22.42 -13.87 7.58
C GLY A 18 -22.70 -14.57 8.90
N THR A 19 -21.86 -15.57 9.19
CA THR A 19 -22.01 -16.41 10.38
C THR A 19 -20.72 -16.42 11.18
N VAL A 20 -20.81 -16.16 12.49
CA VAL A 20 -19.70 -16.30 13.42
C VAL A 20 -19.32 -17.78 13.56
N GLY A 21 -18.04 -18.09 13.42
CA GLY A 21 -17.52 -19.44 13.55
C GLY A 21 -16.01 -19.45 13.77
N LYS A 22 -15.51 -20.52 14.39
CA LYS A 22 -14.07 -20.68 14.66
C LYS A 22 -13.22 -20.71 13.38
N ASP A 23 -13.82 -21.13 12.27
CA ASP A 23 -13.16 -21.21 10.95
C ASP A 23 -13.25 -19.90 10.16
N GLY A 24 -13.77 -18.82 10.76
CA GLY A 24 -13.92 -17.52 10.12
C GLY A 24 -12.59 -16.82 9.84
N GLY A 25 -12.48 -16.21 8.65
CA GLY A 25 -11.28 -15.45 8.24
C GLY A 25 -11.36 -13.96 8.55
N PHE A 26 -12.54 -13.45 8.88
CA PHE A 26 -12.80 -12.01 8.97
C PHE A 26 -13.32 -11.62 10.36
N PRO A 27 -13.01 -10.41 10.86
CA PRO A 27 -13.68 -9.86 12.04
C PRO A 27 -15.19 -9.86 11.85
N THR A 28 -15.95 -10.13 12.90
CA THR A 28 -17.42 -10.25 12.80
C THR A 28 -18.08 -9.73 14.07
N THR A 29 -19.19 -9.04 13.90
CA THR A 29 -20.09 -8.66 15.00
C THR A 29 -21.26 -9.64 15.03
N ARG A 30 -21.43 -10.32 16.17
CA ARG A 30 -22.56 -11.24 16.36
C ARG A 30 -23.86 -10.44 16.50
N GLY A 31 -24.87 -10.77 15.70
CA GLY A 31 -26.22 -10.23 15.85
C GLY A 31 -26.92 -10.90 17.03
N LEU A 32 -26.90 -10.26 18.21
CA LEU A 32 -27.58 -10.75 19.42
C LEU A 32 -28.82 -9.88 19.70
N GLY A 33 -29.97 -10.52 19.97
CA GLY A 33 -31.19 -9.81 20.39
C GLY A 33 -31.28 -9.61 21.92
N GLY A 34 -31.92 -8.51 22.35
CA GLY A 34 -32.25 -8.21 23.75
C GLY A 34 -31.29 -7.26 24.48
N THR A 35 -31.72 -6.74 25.64
CA THR A 35 -30.96 -5.78 26.45
C THR A 35 -29.96 -6.49 27.36
N ARG A 36 -28.68 -6.10 27.35
CA ARG A 36 -27.64 -6.65 28.23
C ARG A 36 -26.68 -5.58 28.74
N HIS A 37 -26.17 -5.79 29.95
CA HIS A 37 -24.95 -5.14 30.45
C HIS A 37 -23.73 -5.91 29.92
N ARG A 38 -22.89 -5.24 29.11
CA ARG A 38 -21.75 -5.81 28.39
C ARG A 38 -20.53 -5.93 29.32
N SER A 39 -19.89 -7.10 29.40
CA SER A 39 -18.67 -7.28 30.21
C SER A 39 -17.41 -7.71 29.45
N THR A 40 -17.47 -8.14 28.19
CA THR A 40 -16.25 -8.42 27.40
C THR A 40 -16.49 -8.26 25.90
N THR A 41 -15.50 -7.68 25.20
CA THR A 41 -15.44 -7.62 23.74
C THR A 41 -14.68 -8.85 23.25
N GLU A 42 -15.35 -9.98 23.08
CA GLU A 42 -14.73 -11.11 22.37
C GLU A 42 -14.61 -10.76 20.88
N ASN A 43 -13.39 -10.82 20.36
CA ASN A 43 -13.14 -10.64 18.93
C ASN A 43 -13.63 -11.90 18.18
N HIS A 44 -14.87 -11.87 17.72
CA HIS A 44 -15.43 -12.97 16.93
C HIS A 44 -14.86 -12.95 15.50
N LYS A 45 -14.62 -14.15 14.96
CA LYS A 45 -14.35 -14.36 13.53
C LYS A 45 -15.56 -15.00 12.85
N GLY A 46 -15.75 -14.73 11.57
CA GLY A 46 -16.87 -15.25 10.78
C GLY A 46 -16.57 -15.39 9.29
N LYS A 47 -17.53 -16.01 8.58
CA LYS A 47 -17.50 -16.18 7.12
C LYS A 47 -18.73 -15.49 6.50
N PRO A 48 -18.57 -14.82 5.34
CA PRO A 48 -19.69 -14.28 4.60
C PRO A 48 -20.69 -15.37 4.22
N SER A 49 -21.98 -15.09 4.37
CA SER A 49 -23.09 -15.98 4.01
C SER A 49 -24.34 -15.13 3.88
N ASP A 50 -25.01 -15.21 2.73
CA ASP A 50 -26.20 -14.40 2.42
C ASP A 50 -27.39 -14.67 3.35
N LEU A 51 -27.39 -15.83 4.05
CA LEU A 51 -28.39 -16.23 5.04
C LEU A 51 -27.92 -16.01 6.49
N GLY A 52 -26.75 -15.40 6.68
CA GLY A 52 -26.14 -15.19 7.98
C GLY A 52 -26.77 -14.04 8.76
N HIS A 53 -26.95 -14.22 10.07
CA HIS A 53 -27.52 -13.22 10.97
C HIS A 53 -26.46 -12.27 11.59
N ASP A 54 -25.18 -12.57 11.38
CA ASP A 54 -24.07 -11.79 11.89
C ASP A 54 -23.51 -10.83 10.82
N THR A 55 -22.82 -9.78 11.25
CA THR A 55 -22.18 -8.83 10.33
C THR A 55 -20.70 -9.14 10.21
N VAL A 56 -20.25 -9.55 9.04
CA VAL A 56 -18.84 -9.80 8.73
C VAL A 56 -18.22 -8.51 8.17
N HIS A 57 -17.11 -8.09 8.77
CA HIS A 57 -16.39 -6.88 8.38
C HIS A 57 -15.22 -7.25 7.46
N LYS A 58 -15.41 -7.08 6.15
CA LYS A 58 -14.33 -7.27 5.18
C LYS A 58 -13.59 -5.95 4.97
N LYS A 59 -12.26 -5.93 5.14
CA LYS A 59 -11.46 -4.78 4.72
C LYS A 59 -11.62 -4.59 3.21
N SER A 60 -12.18 -3.45 2.81
CA SER A 60 -12.43 -3.08 1.42
C SER A 60 -11.49 -1.96 0.93
N GLY A 61 -10.57 -1.51 1.79
CA GLY A 61 -9.54 -0.53 1.47
C GLY A 61 -9.22 0.35 2.68
N GLY A 62 -8.74 1.56 2.43
CA GLY A 62 -8.40 2.57 3.44
C GLY A 62 -6.97 3.08 3.29
N ASP A 63 -6.67 4.19 3.94
CA ASP A 63 -5.31 4.76 3.98
C ASP A 63 -4.48 3.96 4.99
N THR A 64 -4.26 2.67 4.70
CA THR A 64 -3.32 1.85 5.45
C THR A 64 -1.94 2.01 4.85
N ASN A 65 -1.00 2.47 5.67
CA ASN A 65 0.38 2.67 5.26
C ASN A 65 1.33 1.77 6.06
N GLN A 66 2.47 1.46 5.44
CA GLN A 66 3.56 0.72 6.05
C GLN A 66 4.88 1.36 5.61
N ASN A 67 5.88 1.32 6.49
CA ASN A 67 7.20 1.80 6.11
C ASN A 67 7.83 0.88 5.05
N LEU A 68 8.40 1.50 4.02
CA LEU A 68 9.32 0.79 3.13
C LEU A 68 10.61 0.51 3.91
N LYS A 69 11.20 -0.67 3.70
CA LYS A 69 12.50 -1.02 4.27
C LYS A 69 13.61 -0.74 3.25
N SER A 70 14.83 -0.57 3.76
CA SER A 70 16.04 -0.46 2.93
C SER A 70 15.98 0.60 1.82
N VAL A 71 15.24 1.70 2.04
CA VAL A 71 15.05 2.75 1.03
C VAL A 71 16.37 3.47 0.76
N ARG A 72 16.76 3.54 -0.50
CA ARG A 72 17.95 4.27 -0.95
C ARG A 72 17.73 4.86 -2.33
N ILE A 73 18.12 6.12 -2.51
CA ILE A 73 18.13 6.82 -3.80
C ILE A 73 19.57 7.23 -4.09
N ILE A 74 20.07 6.91 -5.29
CA ILE A 74 21.43 7.20 -5.72
C ILE A 74 21.38 7.92 -7.06
N LYS A 75 21.99 9.11 -7.15
CA LYS A 75 22.21 9.81 -8.41
C LYS A 75 23.30 9.08 -9.20
N LYS A 76 22.98 8.61 -10.40
CA LYS A 76 23.94 7.94 -11.30
C LYS A 76 24.62 8.94 -12.23
N SER A 77 23.85 9.90 -12.75
CA SER A 77 24.35 10.97 -13.62
C SER A 77 23.36 12.14 -13.64
N GLN A 78 23.56 13.11 -14.52
CA GLN A 78 22.60 14.19 -14.71
C GLN A 78 21.21 13.63 -15.00
N LYS A 79 20.20 14.09 -14.25
CA LYS A 79 18.80 13.62 -14.26
C LYS A 79 18.55 12.16 -13.88
N ASN A 80 19.55 11.28 -13.90
CA ASN A 80 19.35 9.84 -13.76
C ASN A 80 19.65 9.35 -12.35
N TYR A 81 18.70 8.59 -11.80
CA TYR A 81 18.73 8.08 -10.45
C TYR A 81 18.41 6.58 -10.45
N ARG A 82 18.88 5.90 -9.42
CA ARG A 82 18.47 4.54 -9.06
C ARG A 82 17.85 4.58 -7.68
N VAL A 83 16.67 4.00 -7.55
CA VAL A 83 16.02 3.77 -6.26
C VAL A 83 16.04 2.27 -5.95
N SER A 84 16.28 1.94 -4.69
CA SER A 84 16.02 0.61 -4.15
C SER A 84 15.21 0.68 -2.86
N PHE A 85 14.31 -0.27 -2.66
CA PHE A 85 13.52 -0.43 -1.44
C PHE A 85 13.03 -1.88 -1.33
N GLU A 86 12.53 -2.24 -0.16
CA GLU A 86 11.87 -3.52 0.10
C GLU A 86 10.41 -3.28 0.48
N LEU A 87 9.51 -4.02 -0.18
CA LEU A 87 8.08 -4.03 0.10
C LEU A 87 7.75 -5.08 1.17
N PRO A 88 6.67 -4.89 1.95
CA PRO A 88 6.29 -5.87 2.97
C PRO A 88 5.74 -7.18 2.40
N ARG A 89 5.31 -7.18 1.13
CA ARG A 89 4.72 -8.33 0.42
C ARG A 89 4.67 -8.09 -1.08
N ASP A 90 4.36 -9.14 -1.83
CA ASP A 90 4.18 -9.10 -3.27
C ASP A 90 3.00 -8.19 -3.66
N ILE A 91 3.14 -7.52 -4.80
CA ILE A 91 2.15 -6.60 -5.35
C ILE A 91 1.99 -6.84 -6.85
N SER A 92 0.74 -6.98 -7.30
CA SER A 92 0.41 -7.28 -8.70
C SER A 92 0.23 -6.05 -9.59
N ALA A 93 0.06 -4.85 -9.05
CA ALA A 93 -0.03 -3.62 -9.82
C ALA A 93 0.08 -2.40 -8.89
N GLY A 94 0.59 -1.30 -9.42
CA GLY A 94 0.67 -0.07 -8.66
C GLY A 94 1.50 1.02 -9.32
N HIS A 95 1.88 2.00 -8.52
CA HIS A 95 2.81 3.04 -8.94
C HIS A 95 3.74 3.51 -7.82
N ILE A 96 4.89 4.03 -8.23
CA ILE A 96 5.87 4.73 -7.40
C ILE A 96 5.75 6.23 -7.66
N GLU A 97 5.74 7.01 -6.59
CA GLU A 97 5.83 8.45 -6.60
C GLU A 97 7.16 8.89 -5.98
N ILE A 98 7.88 9.76 -6.68
CA ILE A 98 9.09 10.41 -6.18
C ILE A 98 8.73 11.86 -5.86
N VAL A 99 8.98 12.29 -4.63
CA VAL A 99 8.66 13.63 -4.16
C VAL A 99 9.91 14.34 -3.67
N ALA A 100 10.00 15.64 -3.88
CA ALA A 100 10.98 16.50 -3.25
C ALA A 100 10.51 16.91 -1.85
N VAL A 101 11.40 16.80 -0.88
CA VAL A 101 11.17 17.22 0.50
C VAL A 101 11.82 18.58 0.70
N GLY A 102 11.02 19.63 0.86
CA GLY A 102 11.50 20.96 1.23
C GLY A 102 11.58 21.16 2.74
N GLU A 103 12.26 22.22 3.17
CA GLU A 103 12.43 22.60 4.59
C GLU A 103 11.11 22.78 5.35
N ASN A 104 10.02 23.10 4.64
CA ASN A 104 8.69 23.27 5.24
C ASN A 104 7.86 21.98 5.31
N GLY A 105 8.45 20.81 5.01
CA GLY A 105 7.76 19.52 5.01
C GLY A 105 6.71 19.35 3.90
N LYS A 106 6.57 20.30 2.99
CA LYS A 106 5.69 20.17 1.81
C LYS A 106 6.38 19.31 0.77
N ALA A 107 5.85 18.09 0.59
CA ALA A 107 6.27 17.17 -0.46
C ALA A 107 5.76 17.66 -1.83
N ASN A 108 6.67 17.89 -2.77
CA ASN A 108 6.32 18.25 -4.15
C ASN A 108 6.66 17.10 -5.08
N LYS A 109 5.65 16.56 -5.76
CA LYS A 109 5.85 15.49 -6.74
C LYS A 109 6.79 15.91 -7.86
N LEU A 110 7.82 15.10 -8.10
CA LEU A 110 8.78 15.29 -9.17
C LEU A 110 8.30 14.67 -10.47
N SER A 111 8.57 15.35 -11.58
CA SER A 111 8.21 14.88 -12.93
C SER A 111 9.23 13.89 -13.44
N ILE A 112 8.79 12.64 -13.69
CA ILE A 112 9.63 11.54 -14.17
C ILE A 112 9.64 11.52 -15.69
N SER A 113 10.77 11.75 -16.35
CA SER A 113 10.88 11.72 -17.82
C SER A 113 10.99 10.31 -18.40
N ALA A 114 11.64 9.39 -17.70
CA ALA A 114 11.77 7.99 -18.08
C ALA A 114 11.93 7.11 -16.83
N ALA A 115 11.61 5.82 -16.95
CA ALA A 115 11.81 4.83 -15.90
C ALA A 115 12.07 3.44 -16.50
N ASN A 116 12.88 2.63 -15.84
CA ASN A 116 13.19 1.26 -16.23
C ASN A 116 13.34 0.36 -15.00
N GLY A 117 12.80 -0.85 -15.08
CA GLY A 117 12.97 -1.87 -14.04
C GLY A 117 14.33 -2.54 -14.16
N ILE A 118 14.95 -2.84 -13.02
CA ILE A 118 16.25 -3.52 -12.96
C ILE A 118 16.11 -4.88 -12.31
N ASP A 119 15.49 -4.95 -11.14
CA ASP A 119 15.42 -6.18 -10.36
C ASP A 119 14.13 -6.25 -9.53
N HIS A 120 13.60 -7.46 -9.34
CA HIS A 120 12.39 -7.77 -8.57
C HIS A 120 11.17 -6.89 -8.88
N CYS A 121 11.05 -6.46 -10.13
CA CYS A 121 9.95 -5.66 -10.63
C CYS A 121 9.71 -5.88 -12.12
N THR A 122 8.46 -5.79 -12.55
CA THR A 122 8.09 -5.90 -13.97
C THR A 122 7.13 -4.78 -14.38
N GLY A 123 7.06 -4.52 -15.69
CA GLY A 123 6.12 -3.54 -16.23
C GLY A 123 6.39 -2.10 -15.80
N ILE A 124 7.66 -1.74 -15.58
CA ILE A 124 8.05 -0.37 -15.19
C ILE A 124 7.89 0.59 -16.36
N LYS A 125 7.09 1.64 -16.19
CA LYS A 125 6.79 2.65 -17.23
C LYS A 125 6.46 4.00 -16.61
N ARG A 126 6.87 5.09 -17.25
CA ARG A 126 6.46 6.46 -16.87
C ARG A 126 4.94 6.58 -16.92
N SER A 127 4.35 7.26 -15.94
CA SER A 127 2.95 7.67 -15.95
C SER A 127 2.78 9.08 -15.40
N ASN A 128 1.57 9.64 -15.49
CA ASN A 128 1.24 10.92 -14.83
C ASN A 128 1.24 10.78 -13.30
N LEU A 129 1.13 9.55 -12.78
CA LEU A 129 1.22 9.25 -11.36
C LEU A 129 2.67 9.11 -10.87
N GLY A 130 3.64 9.00 -11.77
CA GLY A 130 5.05 8.82 -11.48
C GLY A 130 5.61 7.67 -12.32
N ILE A 131 5.77 6.50 -11.70
CA ILE A 131 6.26 5.28 -12.33
C ILE A 131 5.26 4.15 -12.07
N ASN A 132 4.57 3.66 -13.09
CA ASN A 132 3.71 2.49 -12.95
C ASN A 132 4.53 1.19 -12.99
N PHE A 133 3.99 0.13 -12.37
CA PHE A 133 4.53 -1.23 -12.40
C PHE A 133 3.41 -2.26 -12.55
N ASP A 134 3.73 -3.40 -13.16
CA ASP A 134 2.81 -4.54 -13.35
C ASP A 134 3.12 -5.71 -12.39
N SER A 135 4.27 -5.71 -11.71
CA SER A 135 4.50 -6.56 -10.51
C SER A 135 5.72 -6.08 -9.72
N MET A 136 5.74 -6.35 -8.41
CA MET A 136 6.93 -6.26 -7.55
C MET A 136 6.93 -7.35 -6.50
N ASP A 137 8.10 -7.92 -6.25
CA ASP A 137 8.29 -8.96 -5.24
C ASP A 137 8.44 -8.33 -3.85
N GLY A 138 7.78 -8.93 -2.86
CA GLY A 138 7.85 -8.53 -1.46
C GLY A 138 9.02 -9.16 -0.73
N ASN A 139 9.51 -8.48 0.31
CA ASN A 139 10.68 -8.87 1.11
C ASN A 139 11.98 -9.04 0.30
N GLU A 140 11.93 -8.77 -1.00
CA GLU A 140 13.08 -8.69 -1.89
C GLU A 140 13.45 -7.23 -2.13
N LYS A 141 14.71 -7.03 -2.51
CA LYS A 141 15.22 -5.70 -2.82
C LYS A 141 14.83 -5.31 -4.25
N VAL A 142 13.80 -4.51 -4.37
CA VAL A 142 13.35 -3.94 -5.65
C VAL A 142 14.32 -2.87 -6.12
N LEU A 143 14.70 -2.90 -7.41
CA LEU A 143 15.56 -1.88 -8.03
C LEU A 143 14.88 -1.28 -9.27
N VAL A 144 14.76 0.05 -9.27
CA VAL A 144 14.22 0.83 -10.40
C VAL A 144 15.16 1.98 -10.73
N GLU A 145 15.39 2.22 -12.01
CA GLU A 145 16.04 3.43 -12.52
C GLU A 145 15.01 4.40 -13.05
N PHE A 146 15.23 5.69 -12.81
CA PHE A 146 14.37 6.75 -13.31
C PHE A 146 15.15 8.01 -13.65
N SER A 147 14.56 8.80 -14.52
CA SER A 147 15.09 10.08 -14.96
C SER A 147 14.13 11.19 -14.57
N LEU A 148 14.63 12.30 -14.04
CA LEU A 148 13.83 13.51 -13.83
C LEU A 148 13.73 14.33 -15.12
N LEU A 149 12.74 15.22 -15.18
CA LEU A 149 12.59 16.17 -16.29
C LEU A 149 13.66 17.28 -16.23
N ASP A 150 13.96 17.76 -15.02
CA ASP A 150 14.94 18.80 -14.75
C ASP A 150 16.25 18.22 -14.14
N ASN A 151 17.21 19.11 -13.88
CA ASN A 151 18.56 18.78 -13.43
C ASN A 151 18.88 19.31 -12.02
N ARG A 152 17.86 19.72 -11.25
CA ARG A 152 18.08 20.26 -9.90
C ARG A 152 18.41 19.15 -8.92
N ASP A 153 19.09 19.53 -7.84
CA ASP A 153 19.34 18.65 -6.71
C ASP A 153 18.17 18.76 -5.73
N TYR A 154 17.62 17.60 -5.35
CA TYR A 154 16.50 17.50 -4.44
C TYR A 154 16.85 16.52 -3.31
N ALA A 155 16.43 16.85 -2.09
CA ALA A 155 16.15 15.83 -1.09
C ALA A 155 14.89 15.09 -1.53
N MET A 156 14.95 13.76 -1.64
CA MET A 156 13.86 12.98 -2.23
C MET A 156 13.31 11.93 -1.26
N GLU A 157 12.01 11.70 -1.38
CA GLU A 157 11.29 10.59 -0.75
C GLU A 157 10.63 9.71 -1.81
N VAL A 158 10.39 8.45 -1.43
CA VAL A 158 9.79 7.42 -2.30
C VAL A 158 8.51 6.93 -1.65
N ASN A 159 7.42 7.02 -2.39
CA ASN A 159 6.13 6.46 -2.01
C ASN A 159 5.71 5.39 -3.02
N VAL A 160 5.19 4.27 -2.54
CA VAL A 160 4.71 3.16 -3.38
C VAL A 160 3.25 2.93 -3.05
N TYR A 161 2.42 2.81 -4.08
CA TYR A 161 0.99 2.61 -3.96
C TYR A 161 0.58 1.37 -4.72
N GLU A 162 -0.11 0.46 -4.05
CA GLU A 162 -0.77 -0.69 -4.66
C GLU A 162 -2.10 -0.27 -5.31
N HIS A 163 -2.42 -0.88 -6.45
CA HIS A 163 -3.74 -0.79 -7.09
C HIS A 163 -4.60 -2.03 -6.77
N ASN A 164 -5.91 -1.85 -6.74
CA ASN A 164 -6.91 -2.90 -6.44
C ASN A 164 -7.59 -3.42 -7.70
#